data_AF-A0A261B058-F1
#
_entry.id   AF-A0A261B058-F1
#
_cell.length_a   1.000
_cell.length_b   1.000
_cell.length_c   1.000
_cell.angle_alpha   90.00
_cell.angle_beta   90.00
_cell.angle_gamma   90.00
#
_symmetry.space_group_name_H-M   'P 1'
#
loop_
_entity.id
_entity.type
_entity.pdbx_description
1 polymer ?
#
loop_
_entity_poly.entity_id
_entity_poly.type
_entity_poly.pdbx_seq_one_letter_code
_entity_poly.pdbx_strand_id
1 'polypeptide(L)'
;MDPVDKEKPFRLFRLPFLAINVVIQNMKIQEILKLALSSRRAEMVVRLGNHKLKSFKVRMEKTWHDPKITMTRFDDDFCDVKLIRYSRKTIRQDEVVPKRYMFELSGNLSIQTTGSWKEVVIASDYFRSLFKIPKYWFSYVLILKELSDNNIIDILSCLNWEKSGQLVMYQGRVEKEVMQYLLDTLPSDVCLRIFSMIDNETNHKKALSFPHIIYNEAHWITLDNLKSMRNCKDVKLNRTNFTCEDIRKLIDYWTDCEEDMFRRLTIKLKDNVTHDMDTIIQNMVVLKFGYSKNGYIFYTAKKRLLGTIKLEEGNKIILTSFERIGRYKAIPPILELCERRKELFAELKNVYDEIVKFTKEWNEGVYEMKSEEETNNKLDEYKNNQIHQKEIEAELDEIEKKLLMLINLTKKH
;
A
#
# COMPACT_ATOMS: atom_id res chain seq x y z
N MET A 1 34.91 17.94 -60.73
CA MET A 1 33.85 17.75 -59.71
C MET A 1 34.39 18.34 -58.43
N ASP A 2 33.90 19.52 -58.05
CA ASP A 2 34.27 20.12 -56.77
C ASP A 2 33.78 19.24 -55.62
N PRO A 3 34.56 19.12 -54.53
CA PRO A 3 34.11 18.36 -53.36
C PRO A 3 32.91 19.09 -52.76
N VAL A 4 31.79 18.36 -52.66
CA VAL A 4 30.59 18.80 -51.93
C VAL A 4 31.03 19.33 -50.56
N ASP A 5 30.79 20.62 -50.32
CA ASP A 5 31.00 21.28 -49.03
C ASP A 5 30.27 20.48 -47.96
N LYS A 6 31.01 19.65 -47.21
CA LYS A 6 30.47 19.00 -46.01
C LYS A 6 30.21 20.12 -45.00
N GLU A 7 28.93 20.46 -44.82
CA GLU A 7 28.51 21.40 -43.79
C GLU A 7 29.23 21.12 -42.46
N LYS A 8 29.82 22.16 -41.89
CA LYS A 8 30.56 22.03 -40.62
C LYS A 8 29.61 21.52 -39.53
N PRO A 9 29.99 20.51 -38.74
CA PRO A 9 29.11 19.95 -37.73
C PRO A 9 28.75 21.00 -36.68
N PHE A 10 27.48 21.00 -36.28
CA PHE A 10 26.94 21.91 -35.28
C PHE A 10 27.69 21.77 -33.94
N ARG A 11 28.19 22.90 -33.42
CA ARG A 11 29.02 22.90 -32.20
C ARG A 11 28.16 23.04 -30.95
N LEU A 12 27.45 21.96 -30.58
CA LEU A 12 26.51 21.93 -29.45
C LEU A 12 27.07 22.55 -28.16
N PHE A 13 28.30 22.19 -27.78
CA PHE A 13 28.92 22.67 -26.53
C PHE A 13 29.42 24.12 -26.55
N ARG A 14 29.24 24.85 -27.66
CA ARG A 14 29.49 26.30 -27.73
C ARG A 14 28.26 27.14 -27.39
N LEU A 15 27.08 26.52 -27.30
CA LEU A 15 25.88 27.21 -26.88
C LEU A 15 25.94 27.55 -25.38
N PRO A 16 25.21 28.59 -24.93
CA PRO A 16 24.95 28.81 -23.51
C PRO A 16 24.25 27.60 -22.87
N PHE A 17 24.49 27.35 -21.59
CA PHE A 17 23.97 26.17 -20.89
C PHE A 17 22.46 25.99 -21.05
N LEU A 18 21.67 27.07 -20.94
CA LEU A 18 20.21 27.00 -21.10
C LEU A 18 19.80 26.49 -22.49
N ALA A 19 20.46 26.97 -23.54
CA ALA A 19 20.19 26.52 -24.90
C ALA A 19 20.60 25.05 -25.09
N ILE A 20 21.74 24.62 -24.53
CA ILE A 20 22.12 23.19 -24.55
C ILE A 20 21.07 22.34 -23.82
N ASN A 21 20.60 22.79 -22.65
CA ASN A 21 19.64 22.04 -21.86
C ASN A 21 18.32 21.85 -22.60
N VAL A 22 17.83 22.89 -23.30
CA VAL A 22 16.63 22.78 -24.17
C VAL A 22 16.85 21.78 -25.29
N VAL A 23 18.02 21.78 -25.94
CA VAL A 23 18.35 20.78 -26.97
C VAL A 23 18.32 19.37 -26.39
N ILE A 24 18.95 19.14 -25.22
CA ILE A 24 18.98 17.81 -24.58
C ILE A 24 17.58 17.38 -24.10
N GLN A 25 16.73 18.31 -23.64
CA GLN A 25 15.34 17.98 -23.26
C GLN A 25 14.51 17.43 -24.43
N ASN A 26 14.82 17.87 -25.66
CA ASN A 26 14.17 17.41 -26.88
C ASN A 26 14.83 16.15 -27.49
N MET A 27 15.96 15.70 -26.96
CA MET A 27 16.58 14.44 -27.35
C MET A 27 15.79 13.24 -26.80
N LYS A 28 15.80 12.14 -27.55
CA LYS A 28 15.35 10.83 -27.05
C LYS A 28 16.27 10.35 -25.94
N ILE A 29 15.77 9.53 -25.03
CA ILE A 29 16.59 8.99 -23.92
C ILE A 29 17.87 8.34 -24.46
N GLN A 30 17.77 7.57 -25.54
CA GLN A 30 18.91 6.94 -26.20
C GLN A 30 19.99 7.93 -26.62
N GLU A 31 19.61 9.09 -27.15
CA GLU A 31 20.53 10.14 -27.59
C GLU A 31 21.19 10.82 -26.39
N ILE A 32 20.43 11.06 -25.31
CA ILE A 32 20.97 11.59 -24.05
C ILE A 32 22.05 10.66 -23.48
N LEU A 33 21.81 9.33 -23.50
CA LEU A 33 22.79 8.35 -23.03
C LEU A 33 24.06 8.34 -23.88
N LYS A 34 23.91 8.29 -25.22
CA LYS A 34 25.05 8.36 -26.15
C LYS A 34 25.84 9.66 -25.96
N LEU A 35 25.14 10.78 -25.77
CA LEU A 35 25.75 12.07 -25.49
C LEU A 35 26.53 12.03 -24.17
N ALA A 36 25.94 11.56 -23.08
CA ALA A 36 26.60 11.46 -21.78
C ALA A 36 27.87 10.61 -21.82
N LEU A 37 27.84 9.50 -22.56
CA LEU A 37 28.99 8.60 -22.71
C LEU A 37 30.09 9.15 -23.62
N SER A 38 29.76 10.11 -24.51
CA SER A 38 30.72 10.64 -25.49
C SER A 38 31.89 11.42 -24.86
N SER A 39 31.68 12.08 -23.71
CA SER A 39 32.74 12.81 -23.01
C SER A 39 32.35 13.17 -21.57
N ARG A 40 33.35 13.42 -20.71
CA ARG A 40 33.12 13.92 -19.34
C ARG A 40 32.37 15.26 -19.32
N ARG A 41 32.62 16.14 -20.31
CA ARG A 41 31.92 17.42 -20.43
C ARG A 41 30.44 17.21 -20.74
N ALA A 42 30.13 16.30 -21.65
CA ALA A 42 28.76 15.95 -22.00
C ALA A 42 28.00 15.35 -20.81
N GLU A 43 28.63 14.40 -20.10
CA GLU A 43 28.09 13.81 -18.87
C GLU A 43 27.71 14.89 -17.84
N MET A 44 28.61 15.83 -17.56
CA MET A 44 28.35 16.91 -16.61
C MET A 44 27.17 17.78 -17.04
N VAL A 45 27.07 18.13 -18.32
CA VAL A 45 25.96 18.94 -18.84
C VAL A 45 24.63 18.20 -18.69
N VAL A 46 24.57 16.90 -19.02
CA VAL A 46 23.35 16.08 -18.85
C VAL A 46 22.93 16.01 -17.38
N ARG A 47 23.89 15.77 -16.47
CA ARG A 47 23.61 15.73 -15.03
C ARG A 47 23.04 17.05 -14.51
N LEU A 48 23.63 18.17 -14.90
CA LEU A 48 23.17 19.51 -14.51
C LEU A 48 21.79 19.85 -15.09
N GLY A 49 21.44 19.26 -16.24
CA GLY A 49 20.17 19.49 -16.92
C GLY A 49 18.94 18.99 -16.16
N ASN A 50 19.11 18.09 -15.17
CA ASN A 50 18.05 17.55 -14.32
C ASN A 50 16.86 16.97 -15.09
N HIS A 51 17.15 16.26 -16.19
CA HIS A 51 16.15 15.65 -17.06
C HIS A 51 15.31 14.62 -16.29
N LYS A 52 13.98 14.73 -16.37
CA LYS A 52 13.05 13.92 -15.59
C LYS A 52 12.66 12.64 -16.33
N LEU A 53 12.72 11.51 -15.63
CA LEU A 53 12.10 10.27 -16.09
C LEU A 53 10.75 10.06 -15.40
N LYS A 54 9.86 9.32 -16.07
CA LYS A 54 8.65 8.72 -15.48
C LYS A 54 9.01 7.49 -14.67
N SER A 55 9.90 6.63 -15.18
CA SER A 55 10.36 5.44 -14.46
C SER A 55 11.75 4.96 -14.88
N PHE A 56 12.43 4.27 -13.96
CA PHE A 56 13.72 3.62 -14.17
C PHE A 56 13.68 2.22 -13.57
N LYS A 57 13.85 1.19 -14.40
CA LYS A 57 13.73 -0.22 -13.99
C LYS A 57 14.98 -0.99 -14.35
N VAL A 58 15.54 -1.72 -13.39
CA VAL A 58 16.65 -2.64 -13.58
C VAL A 58 16.10 -4.05 -13.51
N ARG A 59 16.01 -4.71 -14.65
CA ARG A 59 15.50 -6.07 -14.79
C ARG A 59 16.65 -7.07 -14.74
N MET A 60 16.57 -8.00 -13.81
CA MET A 60 17.56 -9.04 -13.56
C MET A 60 16.98 -10.38 -13.96
N GLU A 61 17.51 -10.92 -15.06
CA GLU A 61 17.14 -12.17 -15.73
C GLU A 61 18.43 -12.80 -16.32
N LYS A 62 18.50 -14.14 -16.48
CA LYS A 62 19.75 -14.86 -16.87
C LYS A 62 19.57 -15.84 -18.04
N THR A 63 18.44 -16.54 -18.15
CA THR A 63 18.36 -17.74 -19.00
C THR A 63 18.09 -17.44 -20.48
N TRP A 64 17.16 -16.53 -20.79
CA TRP A 64 16.78 -16.22 -22.17
C TRP A 64 17.03 -14.76 -22.56
N HIS A 65 17.32 -13.92 -21.56
CA HIS A 65 17.48 -12.49 -21.71
C HIS A 65 18.64 -12.02 -20.85
N ASP A 66 19.49 -11.17 -21.44
CA ASP A 66 20.50 -10.42 -20.71
C ASP A 66 19.82 -9.46 -19.71
N PRO A 67 20.45 -9.15 -18.55
CA PRO A 67 19.97 -8.10 -17.67
C PRO A 67 19.75 -6.81 -18.45
N LYS A 68 18.75 -6.03 -18.04
CA LYS A 68 18.26 -4.92 -18.86
C LYS A 68 17.88 -3.74 -17.99
N ILE A 69 18.24 -2.54 -18.44
CA ILE A 69 17.84 -1.28 -17.83
C ILE A 69 16.83 -0.61 -18.75
N THR A 70 15.61 -0.40 -18.25
CA THR A 70 14.54 0.31 -18.96
C THR A 70 14.33 1.67 -18.33
N MET A 71 14.39 2.71 -19.17
CA MET A 71 14.11 4.10 -18.84
C MET A 71 12.90 4.57 -19.63
N THR A 72 11.99 5.30 -18.99
CA THR A 72 10.75 5.79 -19.65
C THR A 72 10.49 7.24 -19.26
N ARG A 73 10.11 8.08 -20.22
CA ARG A 73 9.69 9.48 -20.04
C ARG A 73 8.16 9.62 -20.00
N PHE A 74 7.68 10.84 -19.77
CA PHE A 74 6.25 11.16 -19.67
C PHE A 74 5.56 11.30 -21.03
N ASP A 75 6.32 11.60 -22.08
CA ASP A 75 5.90 11.60 -23.48
C ASP A 75 5.95 10.19 -24.11
N ASP A 76 6.02 9.16 -23.26
CA ASP A 76 6.11 7.73 -23.60
C ASP A 76 7.33 7.33 -24.45
N ASP A 77 8.33 8.21 -24.60
CA ASP A 77 9.66 7.80 -25.06
C ASP A 77 10.28 6.82 -24.05
N PHE A 78 10.88 5.74 -24.56
CA PHE A 78 11.51 4.73 -23.72
C PHE A 78 12.81 4.23 -24.34
N CYS A 79 13.71 3.80 -23.48
CA CYS A 79 15.03 3.30 -23.87
C CYS A 79 15.38 2.08 -23.04
N ASP A 80 15.86 1.08 -23.76
CA ASP A 80 16.22 -0.23 -23.24
C ASP A 80 17.71 -0.46 -23.45
N VAL A 81 18.47 -0.57 -22.36
CA VAL A 81 19.90 -0.87 -22.40
C VAL A 81 20.10 -2.32 -21.96
N LYS A 82 20.61 -3.15 -22.87
CA LYS A 82 20.89 -4.58 -22.59
C LYS A 82 22.31 -4.74 -22.06
N LEU A 83 22.53 -5.57 -21.05
CA LEU A 83 23.84 -5.85 -20.48
C LEU A 83 24.29 -7.25 -20.93
N ILE A 84 24.89 -7.31 -22.10
CA ILE A 84 25.29 -8.55 -22.77
C ILE A 84 26.52 -9.15 -22.08
N ARG A 85 26.44 -10.45 -21.79
CA ARG A 85 27.57 -11.22 -21.28
C ARG A 85 28.42 -11.77 -22.42
N TYR A 86 29.70 -11.40 -22.48
CA TYR A 86 30.66 -12.03 -23.41
C TYR A 86 31.57 -13.01 -22.67
N SER A 87 31.83 -14.17 -23.31
CA SER A 87 32.98 -14.99 -22.97
C SER A 87 34.22 -14.44 -23.69
N ARG A 88 35.22 -13.99 -22.91
CA ARG A 88 36.56 -13.53 -23.31
C ARG A 88 36.69 -12.11 -23.93
N LYS A 89 37.06 -11.16 -23.06
CA LYS A 89 38.47 -10.74 -22.90
C LYS A 89 38.71 -10.55 -21.41
N THR A 90 39.75 -11.17 -20.89
CA THR A 90 40.26 -10.91 -19.54
C THR A 90 40.61 -9.43 -19.45
N ILE A 91 39.70 -8.61 -18.89
CA ILE A 91 40.10 -7.34 -18.30
C ILE A 91 41.07 -7.74 -17.19
N ARG A 92 42.33 -7.32 -17.32
CA ARG A 92 43.33 -7.60 -16.28
C ARG A 92 42.82 -6.93 -15.00
N GLN A 93 42.95 -7.62 -13.88
CA GLN A 93 42.42 -7.24 -12.56
C GLN A 93 42.89 -5.84 -12.10
N ASP A 94 43.88 -5.27 -12.79
CA ASP A 94 44.63 -4.07 -12.43
C ASP A 94 44.36 -2.87 -13.37
N GLU A 95 43.55 -3.03 -14.44
CA GLU A 95 43.17 -1.89 -15.29
C GLU A 95 41.98 -1.14 -14.70
N VAL A 96 42.24 0.05 -14.15
CA VAL A 96 41.19 1.02 -13.80
C VAL A 96 40.61 1.59 -15.09
N VAL A 97 39.68 0.85 -15.71
CA VAL A 97 38.92 1.33 -16.87
C VAL A 97 37.96 2.42 -16.36
N PRO A 98 38.07 3.68 -16.82
CA PRO A 98 37.12 4.72 -16.42
C PRO A 98 35.71 4.26 -16.80
N LYS A 99 34.72 4.37 -15.89
CA LYS A 99 33.34 3.84 -16.05
C LYS A 99 32.75 4.07 -17.47
N ARG A 100 33.04 5.21 -18.10
CA ARG A 100 32.63 5.55 -19.48
C ARG A 100 33.12 4.59 -20.57
N TYR A 101 34.27 3.95 -20.42
CA TYR A 101 34.85 2.99 -21.38
C TYR A 101 34.41 1.55 -21.12
N MET A 102 33.67 1.28 -20.03
CA MET A 102 32.98 -0.01 -19.86
C MET A 102 31.73 -0.11 -20.74
N PHE A 103 31.27 1.01 -21.32
CA PHE A 103 29.96 1.12 -21.95
C PHE A 103 30.09 1.57 -23.41
N GLU A 104 30.54 0.69 -24.30
CA GLU A 104 30.36 0.92 -25.74
C GLU A 104 28.92 0.58 -26.13
N LEU A 105 28.07 1.60 -26.23
CA LEU A 105 26.74 1.42 -26.81
C LEU A 105 26.89 1.07 -28.30
N SER A 106 26.86 -0.22 -28.62
CA SER A 106 26.67 -0.67 -30.01
C SER A 106 25.33 -0.14 -30.54
N GLY A 107 25.12 -0.16 -31.87
CA GLY A 107 23.93 0.41 -32.52
C GLY A 107 22.58 0.09 -31.86
N ASN A 108 22.49 -1.04 -31.13
CA ASN A 108 21.32 -1.53 -30.41
C ASN A 108 21.33 -1.30 -28.88
N LEU A 109 22.14 -0.36 -28.36
CA LEU A 109 22.23 -0.04 -26.91
C LEU A 109 22.58 -1.24 -26.03
N SER A 110 23.62 -1.96 -26.39
CA SER A 110 24.18 -3.01 -25.56
C SER A 110 25.39 -2.51 -24.78
N ILE A 111 25.51 -2.89 -23.51
CA ILE A 111 26.72 -2.81 -22.71
C ILE A 111 27.33 -4.19 -22.61
N GLN A 112 28.65 -4.29 -22.69
CA GLN A 112 29.37 -5.53 -22.41
C GLN A 112 29.64 -5.63 -20.91
N THR A 113 29.35 -6.79 -20.32
CA THR A 113 29.65 -7.09 -18.91
C THR A 113 30.34 -8.45 -18.78
N THR A 114 31.05 -8.66 -17.68
CA THR A 114 31.60 -9.97 -17.29
C THR A 114 30.51 -10.95 -16.85
N GLY A 115 29.28 -10.45 -16.66
CA GLY A 115 28.12 -11.19 -16.17
C GLY A 115 27.95 -11.19 -14.65
N SER A 116 28.69 -10.34 -13.92
CA SER A 116 28.50 -10.14 -12.49
C SER A 116 27.34 -9.19 -12.19
N TRP A 117 26.51 -9.50 -11.20
CA TRP A 117 25.43 -8.62 -10.74
C TRP A 117 25.94 -7.28 -10.20
N LYS A 118 27.17 -7.23 -9.68
CA LYS A 118 27.81 -5.98 -9.24
C LYS A 118 27.98 -5.00 -10.40
N GLU A 119 28.37 -5.48 -11.58
CA GLU A 119 28.51 -4.62 -12.77
C GLU A 119 27.16 -4.10 -13.25
N VAL A 120 26.11 -4.92 -13.17
CA VAL A 120 24.73 -4.50 -13.48
C VAL A 120 24.31 -3.35 -12.57
N VAL A 121 24.59 -3.46 -11.26
CA VAL A 121 24.30 -2.40 -10.30
C VAL A 121 25.12 -1.14 -10.58
N ILE A 122 26.42 -1.26 -10.85
CA ILE A 122 27.29 -0.12 -11.19
C ILE A 122 26.80 0.62 -12.45
N ALA A 123 26.44 -0.12 -13.50
CA ALA A 123 25.89 0.45 -14.73
C ALA A 123 24.55 1.15 -14.46
N SER A 124 23.68 0.52 -13.67
CA SER A 124 22.39 1.10 -13.30
C SER A 124 22.55 2.39 -12.50
N ASP A 125 23.48 2.45 -11.55
CA ASP A 125 23.75 3.65 -10.77
C ASP A 125 24.31 4.77 -11.63
N TYR A 126 25.20 4.45 -12.58
CA TYR A 126 25.70 5.43 -13.53
C TYR A 126 24.55 6.07 -14.31
N PHE A 127 23.71 5.27 -14.98
CA PHE A 127 22.62 5.83 -15.79
C PHE A 127 21.56 6.52 -14.96
N ARG A 128 21.19 5.95 -13.81
CA ARG A 128 20.25 6.55 -12.88
C ARG A 128 20.69 7.95 -12.48
N SER A 129 21.98 8.13 -12.23
CA SER A 129 22.55 9.41 -11.82
C SER A 129 22.57 10.50 -12.89
N LEU A 130 22.21 10.18 -14.14
CA LEU A 130 22.03 11.15 -15.23
C LEU A 130 20.64 11.81 -15.21
N PHE A 131 19.68 11.23 -14.47
CA PHE A 131 18.27 11.64 -14.52
C PHE A 131 17.71 11.93 -13.14
N LYS A 132 16.68 12.78 -13.10
CA LYS A 132 15.82 12.98 -11.93
C LYS A 132 14.66 12.01 -11.99
N ILE A 133 14.55 11.14 -10.99
CA ILE A 133 13.51 10.11 -10.91
C ILE A 133 12.56 10.43 -9.75
N PRO A 134 11.24 10.41 -9.96
CA PRO A 134 10.28 10.61 -8.87
C PRO A 134 10.36 9.48 -7.82
N LYS A 135 9.95 9.78 -6.58
CA LYS A 135 9.90 8.79 -5.49
C LYS A 135 9.06 7.58 -5.88
N TYR A 136 9.52 6.37 -5.57
CA TYR A 136 8.84 5.12 -5.90
C TYR A 136 8.73 4.82 -7.40
N TRP A 137 9.61 5.39 -8.23
CA TRP A 137 9.67 5.09 -9.67
C TRP A 137 11.02 4.51 -10.13
N PHE A 138 11.92 4.28 -9.18
CA PHE A 138 13.09 3.42 -9.35
C PHE A 138 12.77 2.01 -8.85
N SER A 139 13.08 0.97 -9.62
CA SER A 139 12.84 -0.42 -9.21
C SER A 139 13.90 -1.40 -9.68
N TYR A 140 14.35 -2.26 -8.77
CA TYR A 140 14.95 -3.55 -9.14
C TYR A 140 13.83 -4.57 -9.37
N VAL A 141 13.90 -5.28 -10.49
CA VAL A 141 12.91 -6.27 -10.92
C VAL A 141 13.63 -7.61 -11.13
N LEU A 142 13.41 -8.55 -10.22
CA LEU A 142 14.03 -9.88 -10.26
C LEU A 142 13.04 -10.88 -10.84
N ILE A 143 13.41 -11.58 -11.91
CA ILE A 143 12.61 -12.65 -12.51
C ILE A 143 13.10 -13.99 -11.97
N LEU A 144 12.55 -14.47 -10.85
CA LEU A 144 13.17 -15.57 -10.08
C LEU A 144 13.20 -16.90 -10.84
N LYS A 145 12.19 -17.14 -11.70
CA LYS A 145 12.15 -18.34 -12.56
C LYS A 145 13.38 -18.42 -13.48
N GLU A 146 13.98 -17.28 -13.83
CA GLU A 146 15.17 -17.19 -14.68
C GLU A 146 16.47 -17.09 -13.88
N LEU A 147 16.40 -17.01 -12.54
CA LEU A 147 17.55 -16.85 -11.64
C LEU A 147 17.87 -18.13 -10.83
N SER A 148 17.26 -19.27 -11.17
CA SER A 148 17.23 -20.52 -10.38
C SER A 148 18.59 -21.11 -9.98
N ASP A 149 19.68 -20.77 -10.70
CA ASP A 149 21.03 -21.28 -10.40
C ASP A 149 21.85 -20.34 -9.51
N ASN A 150 21.32 -19.17 -9.17
CA ASN A 150 22.03 -18.15 -8.42
C ASN A 150 21.49 -18.08 -7.00
N ASN A 151 22.38 -17.92 -6.03
CA ASN A 151 21.99 -17.52 -4.70
C ASN A 151 21.35 -16.12 -4.78
N ILE A 152 20.02 -16.04 -4.72
CA ILE A 152 19.27 -14.77 -4.77
C ILE A 152 19.79 -13.80 -3.71
N ILE A 153 20.29 -14.32 -2.59
CA ILE A 153 20.94 -13.55 -1.52
C ILE A 153 22.17 -12.80 -2.06
N ASP A 154 22.97 -13.40 -2.94
CA ASP A 154 24.14 -12.73 -3.52
C ASP A 154 23.71 -11.52 -4.37
N ILE A 155 22.63 -11.67 -5.13
CA ILE A 155 22.03 -10.56 -5.90
C ILE A 155 21.58 -9.45 -4.96
N LEU A 156 20.76 -9.80 -3.96
CA LEU A 156 20.21 -8.87 -2.97
C LEU A 156 21.32 -8.12 -2.22
N SER A 157 22.41 -8.82 -1.86
CA SER A 157 23.56 -8.25 -1.16
C SER A 157 24.32 -7.20 -1.98
N CYS A 158 24.20 -7.23 -3.30
CA CYS A 158 24.85 -6.29 -4.20
C CYS A 158 23.99 -5.07 -4.53
N LEU A 159 22.68 -5.10 -4.23
CA LEU A 159 21.76 -4.03 -4.63
C LEU A 159 22.08 -2.73 -3.88
N ASN A 160 22.11 -1.63 -4.62
CA ASN A 160 22.23 -0.30 -4.04
C ASN A 160 20.84 0.31 -3.82
N TRP A 161 20.46 0.49 -2.56
CA TRP A 161 19.14 0.96 -2.17
C TRP A 161 19.08 2.48 -2.11
N GLU A 162 18.23 3.05 -2.95
CA GLU A 162 17.85 4.46 -2.86
C GLU A 162 16.66 4.66 -1.95
N LYS A 163 16.59 5.85 -1.35
CA LYS A 163 15.42 6.22 -0.56
C LYS A 163 14.17 6.13 -1.43
N SER A 164 13.12 5.50 -0.91
CA SER A 164 11.87 5.29 -1.67
C SER A 164 12.04 4.50 -2.98
N GLY A 165 13.05 3.61 -3.06
CA GLY A 165 13.19 2.64 -4.15
C GLY A 165 12.13 1.52 -4.08
N GLN A 166 12.14 0.62 -5.05
CA GLN A 166 11.25 -0.54 -5.06
C GLN A 166 12.03 -1.82 -5.36
N LEU A 167 11.69 -2.90 -4.65
CA LEU A 167 12.03 -4.25 -5.04
C LEU A 167 10.78 -4.94 -5.57
N VAL A 168 10.90 -5.52 -6.76
CA VAL A 168 9.85 -6.31 -7.39
C VAL A 168 10.37 -7.70 -7.71
N MET A 169 9.73 -8.74 -7.19
CA MET A 169 10.06 -10.13 -7.47
C MET A 169 8.91 -10.77 -8.26
N TYR A 170 9.20 -11.28 -9.45
CA TYR A 170 8.23 -11.87 -10.37
C TYR A 170 8.59 -13.31 -10.70
N GLN A 171 7.56 -14.15 -10.79
CA GLN A 171 7.64 -15.54 -11.23
C GLN A 171 8.57 -16.41 -10.36
N GLY A 172 8.43 -17.73 -10.40
CA GLY A 172 9.21 -18.63 -9.55
C GLY A 172 8.79 -18.59 -8.07
N ARG A 173 9.69 -19.00 -7.19
CA ARG A 173 9.49 -19.21 -5.75
C ARG A 173 10.51 -18.42 -4.93
N VAL A 174 10.07 -17.85 -3.82
CA VAL A 174 10.90 -17.25 -2.77
C VAL A 174 10.95 -18.24 -1.62
N GLU A 175 12.11 -18.83 -1.41
CA GLU A 175 12.38 -19.73 -0.29
C GLU A 175 12.39 -18.96 1.03
N LYS A 176 12.09 -19.66 2.13
CA LYS A 176 12.04 -19.09 3.47
C LYS A 176 13.32 -18.34 3.84
N GLU A 177 14.49 -18.91 3.56
CA GLU A 177 15.80 -18.34 3.88
C GLU A 177 16.04 -17.02 3.13
N VAL A 178 15.67 -16.98 1.84
CA VAL A 178 15.73 -15.78 1.01
C VAL A 178 14.79 -14.72 1.55
N MET A 179 13.58 -15.10 1.96
CA MET A 179 12.60 -14.18 2.52
C MET A 179 13.05 -13.60 3.86
N GLN A 180 13.64 -14.41 4.75
CA GLN A 180 14.19 -13.92 6.02
C GLN A 180 15.33 -12.93 5.77
N TYR A 181 16.30 -13.31 4.94
CA TYR A 181 17.40 -12.41 4.57
C TYR A 181 16.87 -11.09 3.99
N LEU A 182 15.90 -11.17 3.06
CA LEU A 182 15.31 -10.01 2.44
C LEU A 182 14.67 -9.09 3.47
N LEU A 183 13.77 -9.60 4.32
CA LEU A 183 13.05 -8.78 5.28
C LEU A 183 13.98 -8.19 6.36
N ASP A 184 15.11 -8.83 6.65
CA ASP A 184 16.07 -8.32 7.61
C ASP A 184 17.03 -7.27 7.05
N THR A 185 17.37 -7.35 5.77
CA THR A 185 18.34 -6.46 5.12
C THR A 185 17.71 -5.31 4.33
N LEU A 186 16.43 -5.43 3.95
CA LEU A 186 15.76 -4.41 3.15
C LEU A 186 15.55 -3.12 3.97
N PRO A 187 15.93 -1.93 3.44
CA PRO A 187 15.69 -0.67 4.13
C PRO A 187 14.20 -0.40 4.33
N SER A 188 13.87 0.22 5.46
CA SER A 188 12.48 0.43 5.91
C SER A 188 11.66 1.39 5.05
N ASP A 189 12.28 2.13 4.12
CA ASP A 189 11.59 3.07 3.23
C ASP A 189 11.43 2.56 1.78
N VAL A 190 11.91 1.35 1.50
CA VAL A 190 11.76 0.67 0.20
C VAL A 190 10.37 0.05 0.08
N CYS A 191 9.78 0.10 -1.12
CA CYS A 191 8.56 -0.62 -1.42
C CYS A 191 8.86 -2.07 -1.79
N LEU A 192 8.07 -2.99 -1.25
CA LEU A 192 8.23 -4.43 -1.50
C LEU A 192 7.04 -4.95 -2.31
N ARG A 193 7.31 -5.56 -3.47
CA ARG A 193 6.28 -6.17 -4.32
C ARG A 193 6.69 -7.58 -4.74
N ILE A 194 6.04 -8.60 -4.19
CA ILE A 194 6.32 -10.00 -4.52
C ILE A 194 5.11 -10.59 -5.22
N PHE A 195 5.30 -10.90 -6.50
CA PHE A 195 4.33 -11.59 -7.36
C PHE A 195 4.66 -13.07 -7.57
N SER A 196 5.77 -13.53 -6.98
CA SER A 196 6.22 -14.93 -6.96
C SER A 196 5.53 -15.73 -5.86
N MET A 197 5.64 -17.07 -5.93
CA MET A 197 5.24 -17.94 -4.83
C MET A 197 6.14 -17.71 -3.62
N ILE A 198 5.59 -17.81 -2.41
CA ILE A 198 6.33 -17.70 -1.15
C ILE A 198 6.03 -18.97 -0.37
N ASP A 199 7.04 -19.53 0.29
CA ASP A 199 6.86 -20.73 1.11
C ASP A 199 5.92 -20.48 2.29
N ASN A 200 4.96 -21.38 2.49
CA ASN A 200 3.90 -21.24 3.50
C ASN A 200 4.41 -21.24 4.94
N GLU A 201 5.58 -21.83 5.19
CA GLU A 201 6.24 -21.85 6.51
C GLU A 201 6.98 -20.54 6.86
N THR A 202 6.91 -19.56 5.96
CA THR A 202 7.47 -18.24 6.21
C THR A 202 6.64 -17.53 7.26
N ASN A 203 7.30 -16.97 8.28
CA ASN A 203 6.73 -15.97 9.17
C ASN A 203 7.85 -15.03 9.60
N HIS A 204 7.55 -13.74 9.62
CA HIS A 204 8.51 -12.74 10.02
C HIS A 204 7.85 -11.48 10.57
N LYS A 205 8.42 -10.93 11.65
CA LYS A 205 7.89 -9.72 12.31
C LYS A 205 7.88 -8.48 11.40
N LYS A 206 8.80 -8.40 10.44
CA LYS A 206 8.89 -7.30 9.46
C LYS A 206 8.08 -7.53 8.17
N ALA A 207 7.27 -8.60 8.11
CA ALA A 207 6.51 -8.95 6.91
C ALA A 207 5.67 -7.78 6.38
N LEU A 208 5.15 -6.93 7.27
CA LEU A 208 4.34 -5.77 6.95
C LEU A 208 4.89 -4.45 7.53
N SER A 209 6.22 -4.25 7.46
CA SER A 209 6.88 -3.05 8.02
C SER A 209 7.39 -2.05 6.98
N PHE A 210 6.91 -2.14 5.74
CA PHE A 210 7.33 -1.27 4.62
C PHE A 210 6.20 -0.34 4.17
N PRO A 211 6.49 0.85 3.60
CA PRO A 211 5.46 1.84 3.25
C PRO A 211 4.47 1.32 2.21
N HIS A 212 4.95 0.56 1.23
CA HIS A 212 4.12 -0.03 0.19
C HIS A 212 4.45 -1.50 0.03
N ILE A 213 3.46 -2.36 0.21
CA ILE A 213 3.60 -3.81 0.19
C ILE A 213 2.59 -4.40 -0.76
N ILE A 214 3.05 -5.29 -1.64
CA ILE A 214 2.17 -6.14 -2.45
C ILE A 214 2.65 -7.57 -2.35
N TYR A 215 1.80 -8.45 -1.86
CA TYR A 215 2.02 -9.90 -1.89
C TYR A 215 0.91 -10.54 -2.72
N ASN A 216 1.30 -11.21 -3.81
CA ASN A 216 0.36 -11.95 -4.63
C ASN A 216 -0.06 -13.28 -3.95
N GLU A 217 0.91 -14.00 -3.40
CA GLU A 217 0.69 -15.14 -2.49
C GLU A 217 0.92 -14.66 -1.05
N ALA A 218 -0.17 -14.46 -0.31
CA ALA A 218 -0.16 -13.93 1.05
C ALA A 218 -0.79 -14.89 2.06
N HIS A 219 -0.90 -16.19 1.72
CA HIS A 219 -1.40 -17.25 2.61
C HIS A 219 -0.59 -17.41 3.90
N TRP A 220 0.69 -17.06 3.85
CA TRP A 220 1.63 -17.10 4.97
C TRP A 220 1.49 -15.92 5.95
N ILE A 221 0.77 -14.86 5.56
CA ILE A 221 0.53 -13.71 6.43
C ILE A 221 -0.50 -14.10 7.48
N THR A 222 -0.17 -13.86 8.75
CA THR A 222 -1.05 -14.14 9.89
C THR A 222 -1.79 -12.89 10.37
N LEU A 223 -2.81 -13.08 11.21
CA LEU A 223 -3.50 -11.98 11.86
C LEU A 223 -2.55 -11.14 12.73
N ASP A 224 -1.56 -11.78 13.38
CA ASP A 224 -0.56 -11.08 14.18
C ASP A 224 0.35 -10.19 13.32
N ASN A 225 0.68 -10.64 12.09
CA ASN A 225 1.38 -9.76 11.15
C ASN A 225 0.52 -8.54 10.79
N LEU A 226 -0.79 -8.71 10.60
CA LEU A 226 -1.70 -7.57 10.33
C LEU A 226 -1.73 -6.59 11.52
N LYS A 227 -1.79 -7.10 12.75
CA LYS A 227 -1.77 -6.30 13.98
C LYS A 227 -0.44 -5.59 14.23
N SER A 228 0.67 -6.11 13.70
CA SER A 228 2.00 -5.50 13.85
C SER A 228 2.26 -4.34 12.88
N MET A 229 1.37 -4.08 11.91
CA MET A 229 1.52 -2.98 10.96
C MET A 229 1.61 -1.63 11.68
N ARG A 230 2.61 -0.83 11.31
CA ARG A 230 2.77 0.56 11.77
C ARG A 230 3.21 1.45 10.62
N ASN A 231 2.55 2.61 10.50
CA ASN A 231 2.81 3.66 9.54
C ASN A 231 2.87 3.20 8.06
N CYS A 232 2.13 2.13 7.72
CA CYS A 232 2.07 1.63 6.35
C CYS A 232 1.24 2.57 5.46
N LYS A 233 1.64 2.80 4.20
CA LYS A 233 0.87 3.65 3.29
C LYS A 233 -0.13 2.84 2.48
N ASP A 234 0.31 1.78 1.81
CA ASP A 234 -0.55 0.96 0.97
C ASP A 234 -0.11 -0.50 1.01
N VAL A 235 -0.96 -1.36 1.56
CA VAL A 235 -0.72 -2.80 1.70
C VAL A 235 -1.76 -3.55 0.86
N LYS A 236 -1.30 -4.44 -0.02
CA LYS A 236 -2.17 -5.28 -0.84
C LYS A 236 -1.79 -6.74 -0.71
N LEU A 237 -2.71 -7.52 -0.15
CA LEU A 237 -2.61 -8.96 0.02
C LEU A 237 -3.65 -9.60 -0.89
N ASN A 238 -3.21 -10.35 -1.90
CA ASN A 238 -4.12 -10.99 -2.84
C ASN A 238 -4.57 -12.36 -2.29
N ARG A 239 -3.88 -13.46 -2.57
CA ARG A 239 -4.35 -14.78 -2.14
C ARG A 239 -4.05 -14.98 -0.66
N THR A 240 -5.09 -14.95 0.18
CA THR A 240 -4.96 -15.06 1.65
C THR A 240 -5.84 -16.17 2.21
N ASN A 241 -5.61 -16.51 3.48
CA ASN A 241 -6.46 -17.41 4.26
C ASN A 241 -7.49 -16.66 5.13
N PHE A 242 -7.57 -15.32 5.02
CA PHE A 242 -8.40 -14.51 5.90
C PHE A 242 -9.89 -14.66 5.58
N THR A 243 -10.67 -14.73 6.65
CA THR A 243 -12.14 -14.75 6.65
C THR A 243 -12.70 -13.42 7.15
N CYS A 244 -14.02 -13.22 7.03
CA CYS A 244 -14.70 -12.06 7.61
C CYS A 244 -14.47 -11.95 9.13
N GLU A 245 -14.38 -13.07 9.85
CA GLU A 245 -14.10 -13.08 11.29
C GLU A 245 -12.70 -12.56 11.62
N ASP A 246 -11.69 -12.92 10.81
CA ASP A 246 -10.33 -12.41 10.98
C ASP A 246 -10.26 -10.91 10.74
N ILE A 247 -10.97 -10.43 9.71
CA ILE A 247 -11.08 -8.99 9.43
C ILE A 247 -11.80 -8.27 10.57
N ARG A 248 -12.82 -8.89 11.17
CA ARG A 248 -13.48 -8.31 12.34
C ARG A 248 -12.49 -8.17 13.50
N LYS A 249 -11.75 -9.23 13.84
CA LYS A 249 -10.71 -9.16 14.89
C LYS A 249 -9.63 -8.12 14.60
N LEU A 250 -9.30 -7.90 13.33
CA LEU A 250 -8.38 -6.82 12.92
C LEU A 250 -8.99 -5.45 13.16
N ILE A 251 -10.27 -5.26 12.79
CA ILE A 251 -10.98 -3.99 12.98
C ILE A 251 -11.08 -3.66 14.46
N ASP A 252 -11.48 -4.61 15.31
CA ASP A 252 -11.57 -4.39 16.77
C ASP A 252 -10.21 -3.95 17.33
N TYR A 253 -9.12 -4.59 16.91
CA TYR A 253 -7.77 -4.15 17.28
C TYR A 253 -7.44 -2.74 16.75
N TRP A 254 -7.79 -2.45 15.50
CA TRP A 254 -7.51 -1.16 14.87
C TRP A 254 -8.32 -0.03 15.52
N THR A 255 -9.56 -0.29 15.92
CA THR A 255 -10.39 0.69 16.61
C THR A 255 -9.87 1.03 17.99
N ASP A 256 -9.09 0.16 18.63
CA ASP A 256 -8.47 0.39 19.94
C ASP A 256 -7.00 0.88 19.84
N CYS A 257 -6.41 0.83 18.65
CA CYS A 257 -5.01 1.19 18.43
C CYS A 257 -4.82 2.71 18.30
N GLU A 258 -3.98 3.30 19.17
CA GLU A 258 -3.64 4.72 19.12
C GLU A 258 -2.63 5.07 18.01
N GLU A 259 -1.86 4.08 17.55
CA GLU A 259 -0.86 4.24 16.50
C GLU A 259 -1.47 4.11 15.10
N ASP A 260 -0.93 4.85 14.13
CA ASP A 260 -1.37 4.73 12.75
C ASP A 260 -0.90 3.39 12.16
N MET A 261 -1.81 2.44 11.96
CA MET A 261 -1.45 1.14 11.39
C MET A 261 -1.18 1.25 9.88
N PHE A 262 -2.15 1.76 9.12
CA PHE A 262 -2.05 1.92 7.67
C PHE A 262 -2.95 3.04 7.12
N ARG A 263 -2.60 3.60 5.95
CA ARG A 263 -3.49 4.47 5.16
C ARG A 263 -4.46 3.68 4.29
N ARG A 264 -4.00 2.60 3.66
CA ARG A 264 -4.83 1.69 2.86
C ARG A 264 -4.36 0.25 3.03
N LEU A 265 -5.30 -0.64 3.28
CA LEU A 265 -5.13 -2.09 3.31
C LEU A 265 -6.16 -2.72 2.37
N THR A 266 -5.69 -3.51 1.41
CA THR A 266 -6.52 -4.30 0.50
C THR A 266 -6.22 -5.77 0.76
N ILE A 267 -7.24 -6.54 1.12
CA ILE A 267 -7.13 -7.99 1.35
C ILE A 267 -8.15 -8.67 0.45
N LYS A 268 -7.70 -9.57 -0.42
CA LYS A 268 -8.62 -10.53 -1.05
C LYS A 268 -8.76 -11.71 -0.08
N LEU A 269 -9.98 -11.95 0.36
CA LEU A 269 -10.32 -12.98 1.32
C LEU A 269 -10.16 -14.37 0.72
N LYS A 270 -10.22 -15.38 1.59
CA LYS A 270 -10.14 -16.80 1.23
C LYS A 270 -11.09 -17.14 0.10
N ASP A 271 -10.56 -17.78 -0.94
CA ASP A 271 -11.33 -18.26 -2.09
C ASP A 271 -12.31 -19.37 -1.66
N ASN A 272 -13.39 -19.55 -2.44
CA ASN A 272 -14.44 -20.57 -2.22
C ASN A 272 -15.20 -20.46 -0.89
N VAL A 273 -15.19 -19.29 -0.26
CA VAL A 273 -16.01 -18.96 0.90
C VAL A 273 -16.92 -17.79 0.53
N THR A 274 -18.20 -17.89 0.88
CA THR A 274 -19.13 -16.76 0.77
C THR A 274 -18.81 -15.78 1.90
N HIS A 275 -18.48 -14.55 1.54
CA HIS A 275 -18.16 -13.50 2.51
C HIS A 275 -19.32 -12.53 2.57
N ASP A 276 -19.79 -12.30 3.79
CA ASP A 276 -20.89 -11.40 4.07
C ASP A 276 -20.38 -10.19 4.86
N MET A 277 -20.73 -9.01 4.37
CA MET A 277 -20.37 -7.76 5.01
C MET A 277 -21.08 -7.59 6.35
N ASP A 278 -22.29 -8.14 6.48
CA ASP A 278 -23.09 -8.04 7.70
C ASP A 278 -22.41 -8.75 8.88
N THR A 279 -21.68 -9.85 8.62
CA THR A 279 -20.84 -10.53 9.62
C THR A 279 -19.74 -9.62 10.18
N ILE A 280 -19.16 -8.74 9.34
CA ILE A 280 -18.06 -7.87 9.76
C ILE A 280 -18.58 -6.70 10.58
N ILE A 281 -19.68 -6.08 10.14
CA ILE A 281 -20.23 -4.88 10.80
C ILE A 281 -21.15 -5.19 11.97
N GLN A 282 -21.43 -6.47 12.25
CA GLN A 282 -22.33 -6.88 13.32
C GLN A 282 -21.96 -6.21 14.66
N ASN A 283 -22.91 -5.53 15.31
CA ASN A 283 -22.67 -4.80 16.57
C ASN A 283 -21.71 -3.60 16.47
N MET A 284 -21.24 -3.19 15.29
CA MET A 284 -20.48 -1.94 15.12
C MET A 284 -21.41 -0.74 14.92
N VAL A 285 -20.98 0.42 15.41
CA VAL A 285 -21.60 1.71 15.03
C VAL A 285 -20.99 2.14 13.70
N VAL A 286 -21.75 1.94 12.62
CA VAL A 286 -21.31 2.24 11.26
C VAL A 286 -22.26 3.19 10.54
N LEU A 287 -21.71 4.02 9.65
CA LEU A 287 -22.47 4.84 8.71
C LEU A 287 -22.25 4.34 7.29
N LYS A 288 -23.33 4.10 6.54
CA LYS A 288 -23.23 3.70 5.13
C LYS A 288 -22.61 4.82 4.29
N PHE A 289 -21.59 4.49 3.52
CA PHE A 289 -20.78 5.45 2.77
C PHE A 289 -21.03 5.41 1.25
N GLY A 290 -21.56 6.52 0.72
CA GLY A 290 -21.75 6.72 -0.72
C GLY A 290 -22.80 5.78 -1.32
N TYR A 291 -22.71 5.57 -2.64
CA TYR A 291 -23.61 4.69 -3.40
C TYR A 291 -23.15 3.22 -3.39
N SER A 292 -22.00 2.88 -2.80
CA SER A 292 -21.55 1.49 -2.75
C SER A 292 -22.43 0.70 -1.80
N LYS A 293 -23.00 -0.42 -2.26
CA LYS A 293 -23.90 -1.26 -1.45
C LYS A 293 -23.24 -1.73 -0.14
N ASN A 294 -21.93 -1.99 -0.16
CA ASN A 294 -21.18 -2.62 0.92
C ASN A 294 -20.05 -1.73 1.49
N GLY A 295 -20.26 -0.42 1.53
CA GLY A 295 -19.28 0.54 2.05
C GLY A 295 -19.74 1.23 3.33
N TYR A 296 -18.89 1.26 4.34
CA TYR A 296 -19.21 1.77 5.67
C TYR A 296 -18.08 2.61 6.26
N ILE A 297 -18.42 3.58 7.11
CA ILE A 297 -17.51 4.40 7.92
C ILE A 297 -17.71 4.09 9.40
N PHE A 298 -16.64 4.09 10.17
CA PHE A 298 -16.65 3.93 11.61
C PHE A 298 -15.53 4.74 12.28
N TYR A 299 -15.60 4.84 13.61
CA TYR A 299 -14.57 5.49 14.40
C TYR A 299 -13.33 4.60 14.59
N THR A 300 -12.17 5.24 14.65
CA THR A 300 -10.93 4.64 15.16
C THR A 300 -10.54 5.35 16.45
N ALA A 301 -9.81 4.68 17.37
CA ALA A 301 -9.36 5.24 18.65
C ALA A 301 -8.77 6.64 18.51
N LYS A 302 -8.02 6.87 17.43
CA LYS A 302 -7.48 8.18 17.13
C LYS A 302 -8.59 9.17 16.77
N LYS A 303 -8.86 10.11 17.68
CA LYS A 303 -9.88 11.19 17.57
C LYS A 303 -9.84 12.02 16.27
N ARG A 304 -8.81 11.90 15.43
CA ARG A 304 -8.69 12.63 14.15
C ARG A 304 -8.89 11.78 12.90
N LEU A 305 -8.96 10.45 13.03
CA LEU A 305 -9.13 9.54 11.91
C LEU A 305 -10.53 8.91 11.90
N LEU A 306 -10.98 8.62 10.69
CA LEU A 306 -12.15 7.79 10.40
C LEU A 306 -11.65 6.58 9.63
N GLY A 307 -12.21 5.41 9.96
CA GLY A 307 -12.00 4.18 9.22
C GLY A 307 -13.13 4.00 8.21
N THR A 308 -12.80 3.52 7.02
CA THR A 308 -13.81 2.92 6.13
C THR A 308 -13.47 1.50 5.79
N ILE A 309 -14.51 0.71 5.65
CA ILE A 309 -14.47 -0.64 5.12
C ILE A 309 -15.37 -0.73 3.88
N LYS A 310 -14.89 -1.43 2.86
CA LYS A 310 -15.67 -1.79 1.67
C LYS A 310 -15.44 -3.24 1.31
N LEU A 311 -16.50 -3.96 1.00
CA LEU A 311 -16.44 -5.28 0.37
C LEU A 311 -16.81 -5.15 -1.12
N GLU A 312 -15.82 -5.32 -1.99
CA GLU A 312 -15.95 -5.26 -3.45
C GLU A 312 -16.11 -6.66 -4.07
N GLU A 313 -16.50 -6.68 -5.35
CA GLU A 313 -16.57 -7.90 -6.14
C GLU A 313 -15.25 -8.68 -6.13
N GLY A 314 -15.37 -10.02 -6.11
CA GLY A 314 -14.23 -10.93 -6.00
C GLY A 314 -13.65 -11.04 -4.59
N ASN A 315 -14.50 -10.85 -3.56
CA ASN A 315 -14.18 -11.03 -2.14
C ASN A 315 -13.01 -10.15 -1.67
N LYS A 316 -13.00 -8.88 -2.09
CA LYS A 316 -11.95 -7.93 -1.73
C LYS A 316 -12.42 -6.97 -0.67
N ILE A 317 -11.72 -6.95 0.46
CA ILE A 317 -11.91 -5.96 1.50
C ILE A 317 -10.90 -4.85 1.37
N ILE A 318 -11.40 -3.62 1.40
CA ILE A 318 -10.60 -2.41 1.39
C ILE A 318 -10.86 -1.66 2.70
N LEU A 319 -9.82 -1.55 3.51
CA LEU A 319 -9.78 -0.68 4.67
C LEU A 319 -8.99 0.58 4.34
N THR A 320 -9.53 1.75 4.66
CA THR A 320 -8.78 3.02 4.52
C THR A 320 -8.99 3.92 5.72
N SER A 321 -7.93 4.63 6.10
CA SER A 321 -7.98 5.71 7.09
C SER A 321 -7.94 7.07 6.40
N PHE A 322 -8.66 8.05 6.94
CA PHE A 322 -8.62 9.43 6.48
C PHE A 322 -8.90 10.42 7.61
N GLU A 323 -8.38 11.62 7.43
CA GLU A 323 -8.59 12.74 8.34
C GLU A 323 -9.99 13.34 8.19
N ARG A 324 -10.52 13.91 9.28
CA ARG A 324 -11.83 14.57 9.36
C ARG A 324 -11.83 15.95 8.66
N ILE A 325 -11.61 15.98 7.36
CA ILE A 325 -11.49 17.21 6.56
C ILE A 325 -12.62 17.31 5.52
N GLY A 326 -13.02 18.53 5.16
CA GLY A 326 -14.02 18.80 4.12
C GLY A 326 -15.37 18.16 4.45
N ARG A 327 -15.94 17.41 3.50
CA ARG A 327 -17.24 16.74 3.66
C ARG A 327 -17.30 15.73 4.80
N TYR A 328 -16.16 15.25 5.29
CA TYR A 328 -16.08 14.28 6.38
C TYR A 328 -16.22 14.90 7.77
N LYS A 329 -16.30 16.24 7.88
CA LYS A 329 -16.50 16.96 9.16
C LYS A 329 -17.86 16.68 9.81
N ALA A 330 -18.89 16.40 9.01
CA ALA A 330 -20.24 16.13 9.52
C ALA A 330 -20.43 14.68 10.00
N ILE A 331 -19.47 13.80 9.75
CA ILE A 331 -19.58 12.36 10.03
C ILE A 331 -19.44 12.04 11.52
N PRO A 332 -18.51 12.65 12.28
CA PRO A 332 -18.40 12.38 13.71
C PRO A 332 -19.71 12.64 14.48
N PRO A 333 -20.38 13.79 14.34
CA PRO A 333 -21.67 14.00 15.03
C PRO A 333 -22.74 12.96 14.66
N ILE A 334 -22.74 12.46 13.41
CA ILE A 334 -23.67 11.40 13.00
C ILE A 334 -23.34 10.09 13.70
N LEU A 335 -22.06 9.72 13.77
CA LEU A 335 -21.63 8.49 14.45
C LEU A 335 -21.90 8.54 15.96
N GLU A 336 -21.71 9.70 16.61
CA GLU A 336 -22.06 9.92 18.03
C GLU A 336 -23.56 9.70 18.28
N LEU A 337 -24.41 10.25 17.41
CA LEU A 337 -25.86 10.02 17.48
C LEU A 337 -26.22 8.55 17.26
N CYS A 338 -25.54 7.87 16.33
CA CYS A 338 -25.75 6.43 16.11
C CYS A 338 -25.33 5.58 17.31
N GLU A 339 -24.26 5.97 17.99
CA GLU A 339 -23.77 5.32 19.21
C GLU A 339 -24.76 5.50 20.36
N ARG A 340 -25.17 6.74 20.64
CA ARG A 340 -26.19 7.03 21.66
C ARG A 340 -27.51 6.32 21.38
N ARG A 341 -27.94 6.27 20.12
CA ARG A 341 -29.13 5.50 19.72
C ARG A 341 -29.01 4.02 20.05
N LYS A 342 -27.83 3.42 19.82
CA LYS A 342 -27.58 2.01 20.14
C LYS A 342 -27.62 1.76 21.65
N GLU A 343 -27.05 2.66 22.44
CA GLU A 343 -27.11 2.61 23.91
C GLU A 343 -28.56 2.68 24.41
N LEU A 344 -29.34 3.65 23.94
CA LEU A 344 -30.75 3.81 24.31
C LEU A 344 -31.60 2.60 23.95
N PHE A 345 -31.34 1.92 22.84
CA PHE A 345 -32.04 0.66 22.52
C PHE A 345 -31.70 -0.48 23.49
N ALA A 346 -30.46 -0.54 24.00
CA ALA A 346 -30.10 -1.49 25.05
C ALA A 346 -30.73 -1.10 26.40
N GLU A 347 -30.67 0.21 26.70
CA GLU A 347 -31.50 0.97 27.65
C GLU A 347 -32.92 0.40 27.78
N LEU A 348 -33.67 0.66 26.71
CA LEU A 348 -35.07 0.35 26.54
C LEU A 348 -35.37 -1.15 26.69
N LYS A 349 -34.49 -2.00 26.14
CA LYS A 349 -34.66 -3.45 26.24
C LYS A 349 -34.59 -3.93 27.69
N ASN A 350 -33.62 -3.45 28.47
CA ASN A 350 -33.48 -3.83 29.87
C ASN A 350 -34.70 -3.39 30.69
N VAL A 351 -35.14 -2.13 30.51
CA VAL A 351 -36.33 -1.58 31.19
C VAL A 351 -37.58 -2.37 30.82
N TYR A 352 -37.74 -2.72 29.54
CA TYR A 352 -38.86 -3.53 29.08
C TYR A 352 -38.87 -4.94 29.69
N ASP A 353 -37.71 -5.61 29.74
CA ASP A 353 -37.56 -6.92 30.35
C ASP A 353 -37.91 -6.88 31.86
N GLU A 354 -37.54 -5.81 32.58
CA GLU A 354 -37.92 -5.59 33.98
C GLU A 354 -39.43 -5.37 34.16
N ILE A 355 -40.05 -4.54 33.33
CA ILE A 355 -41.51 -4.29 33.35
C ILE A 355 -42.29 -5.58 33.08
N VAL A 356 -41.86 -6.37 32.09
CA VAL A 356 -42.48 -7.65 31.75
C VAL A 356 -42.33 -8.66 32.88
N LYS A 357 -41.13 -8.73 33.47
CA LYS A 357 -40.86 -9.60 34.63
C LYS A 357 -41.75 -9.23 35.82
N PHE A 358 -41.83 -7.95 36.18
CA PHE A 358 -42.70 -7.48 37.26
C PHE A 358 -44.16 -7.84 36.99
N THR A 359 -44.65 -7.57 35.77
CA THR A 359 -46.05 -7.84 35.38
C THR A 359 -46.38 -9.33 35.48
N LYS A 360 -45.43 -10.20 35.10
CA LYS A 360 -45.59 -11.65 35.20
C LYS A 360 -45.63 -12.12 36.65
N GLU A 361 -44.66 -11.71 37.47
CA GLU A 361 -44.61 -12.05 38.90
C GLU A 361 -45.84 -11.56 39.67
N TRP A 362 -46.36 -10.38 39.29
CA TRP A 362 -47.59 -9.82 39.83
C TRP A 362 -48.82 -10.67 39.49
N ASN A 363 -48.97 -11.06 38.22
CA ASN A 363 -50.11 -11.86 37.76
C ASN A 363 -50.08 -13.31 38.26
N GLU A 364 -48.89 -13.88 38.46
CA GLU A 364 -48.71 -15.22 39.00
C GLU A 364 -48.89 -15.29 40.53
N GLY A 365 -49.12 -14.16 41.20
CA GLY A 365 -49.31 -14.11 42.65
C GLY A 365 -48.03 -14.47 43.42
N VAL A 366 -46.85 -14.38 42.77
CA VAL A 366 -45.54 -14.69 43.38
C VAL A 366 -45.22 -13.75 44.53
N TYR A 367 -45.85 -12.58 44.54
CA TYR A 367 -45.81 -11.64 45.66
C TYR A 367 -46.71 -12.06 46.81
N GLU A 368 -46.36 -13.15 47.51
CA GLU A 368 -46.69 -13.31 48.93
C GLU A 368 -45.80 -12.35 49.76
N MET A 369 -46.01 -11.05 49.59
CA MET A 369 -45.17 -10.02 50.23
C MET A 369 -45.43 -9.98 51.74
N LYS A 370 -44.34 -9.91 52.51
CA LYS A 370 -44.38 -10.02 53.99
C LYS A 370 -44.85 -8.73 54.67
N SER A 371 -44.95 -7.62 53.92
CA SER A 371 -45.45 -6.32 54.41
C SER A 371 -45.98 -5.42 53.28
N GLU A 372 -46.87 -4.47 53.62
CA GLU A 372 -47.36 -3.42 52.70
C GLU A 372 -46.21 -2.53 52.17
N GLU A 373 -45.14 -2.33 52.95
CA GLU A 373 -44.01 -1.49 52.59
C GLU A 373 -43.20 -2.07 51.42
N GLU A 374 -42.97 -3.38 51.40
CA GLU A 374 -42.32 -4.06 50.27
C GLU A 374 -43.17 -3.96 48.98
N THR A 375 -44.50 -4.01 49.12
CA THR A 375 -45.43 -3.92 47.99
C THR A 375 -45.41 -2.53 47.36
N ASN A 376 -45.43 -1.48 48.20
CA ASN A 376 -45.36 -0.10 47.73
C ASN A 376 -44.01 0.22 47.06
N ASN A 377 -42.90 -0.25 47.63
CA ASN A 377 -41.57 -0.05 47.05
C ASN A 377 -41.45 -0.62 45.62
N LYS A 378 -41.96 -1.83 45.39
CA LYS A 378 -41.92 -2.41 44.04
C LYS A 378 -42.89 -1.76 43.07
N LEU A 379 -44.04 -1.29 43.55
CA LEU A 379 -44.99 -0.54 42.73
C LEU A 379 -44.40 0.81 42.28
N ASP A 380 -43.61 1.45 43.15
CA ASP A 380 -42.91 2.68 42.83
C ASP A 380 -41.73 2.43 41.87
N GLU A 381 -40.97 1.34 42.05
CA GLU A 381 -39.96 0.88 41.08
C GLU A 381 -40.59 0.65 39.69
N TYR A 382 -41.75 -0.01 39.62
CA TYR A 382 -42.49 -0.21 38.37
C TYR A 382 -42.91 1.11 37.70
N LYS A 383 -43.46 2.06 38.47
CA LYS A 383 -43.83 3.39 37.95
C LYS A 383 -42.61 4.15 37.46
N ASN A 384 -41.50 4.09 38.18
CA ASN A 384 -40.24 4.73 37.77
C ASN A 384 -39.73 4.14 36.46
N ASN A 385 -39.78 2.81 36.30
CA ASN A 385 -39.41 2.15 35.04
C ASN A 385 -40.31 2.56 33.87
N GLN A 386 -41.61 2.76 34.08
CA GLN A 386 -42.51 3.29 33.05
C GLN A 386 -42.20 4.75 32.66
N ILE A 387 -41.84 5.59 33.63
CA ILE A 387 -41.43 6.98 33.36
C ILE A 387 -40.13 6.97 32.55
N HIS A 388 -39.15 6.18 32.98
CA HIS A 388 -37.86 6.05 32.32
C HIS A 388 -37.98 5.52 30.88
N GLN A 389 -38.87 4.55 30.63
CA GLN A 389 -39.19 4.09 29.28
C GLN A 389 -39.64 5.25 28.36
N LYS A 390 -40.54 6.11 28.84
CA LYS A 390 -41.03 7.27 28.06
C LYS A 390 -39.94 8.32 27.80
N GLU A 391 -39.03 8.51 28.75
CA GLU A 391 -37.89 9.41 28.58
C GLU A 391 -36.93 8.90 27.50
N ILE A 392 -36.62 7.60 27.50
CA ILE A 392 -35.80 6.95 26.48
C ILE A 392 -36.44 7.07 25.09
N GLU A 393 -37.75 6.80 24.98
CA GLU A 393 -38.50 6.93 23.72
C GLU A 393 -38.48 8.38 23.19
N ALA A 394 -38.61 9.38 24.06
CA ALA A 394 -38.55 10.79 23.67
C ALA A 394 -37.14 11.20 23.18
N GLU A 395 -36.07 10.71 23.82
CA GLU A 395 -34.70 10.96 23.38
C GLU A 395 -34.42 10.28 22.02
N LEU A 396 -34.89 9.05 21.82
CA LEU A 396 -34.80 8.34 20.54
C LEU A 396 -35.45 9.13 19.41
N ASP A 397 -36.66 9.64 19.62
CA ASP A 397 -37.39 10.49 18.65
C ASP A 397 -36.60 11.75 18.27
N GLU A 398 -35.92 12.39 19.23
CA GLU A 398 -35.08 13.56 18.97
C GLU A 398 -33.83 13.19 18.15
N ILE A 399 -33.18 12.07 18.50
CA ILE A 399 -32.02 11.56 17.77
C ILE A 399 -32.38 11.21 16.33
N GLU A 400 -33.53 10.57 16.09
CA GLU A 400 -33.99 10.24 14.73
C GLU A 400 -34.19 11.47 13.86
N LYS A 401 -34.80 12.53 14.41
CA LYS A 401 -34.96 13.83 13.72
C LYS A 401 -33.60 14.45 13.37
N LYS A 402 -32.65 14.45 14.32
CA LYS A 402 -31.28 14.97 14.10
C LYS A 402 -30.51 14.16 13.05
N LEU A 403 -30.59 12.83 13.10
CA LEU A 403 -29.95 11.94 12.13
C LEU A 403 -30.48 12.20 10.73
N LEU A 404 -31.80 12.32 10.56
CA LEU A 404 -32.41 12.59 9.26
C LEU A 404 -31.90 13.91 8.66
N MET A 405 -31.79 14.97 9.49
CA MET A 405 -31.29 16.28 9.07
C MET A 405 -29.82 16.21 8.61
N LEU A 406 -28.95 15.56 9.40
CA LEU A 406 -27.51 15.46 9.11
C LEU A 406 -27.22 14.54 7.92
N ILE A 407 -27.93 13.43 7.77
CA ILE A 407 -27.80 12.53 6.61
C ILE A 407 -28.22 13.25 5.33
N ASN A 408 -29.27 14.07 5.35
CA ASN A 408 -29.68 14.84 4.17
C ASN A 408 -28.65 15.91 3.78
N LEU A 409 -27.95 16.52 4.74
CA LEU A 409 -26.86 17.46 4.47
C LEU A 409 -25.65 16.78 3.80
N THR A 410 -25.36 15.53 4.17
CA THR A 410 -24.23 14.77 3.60
C THR A 410 -24.50 14.20 2.20
N LYS A 411 -25.77 14.08 1.78
CA LYS A 411 -26.15 13.63 0.41
C LYS A 411 -26.19 14.76 -0.64
N LYS A 412 -26.25 16.03 -0.23
CA LYS A 412 -26.32 17.20 -1.13
C LYS A 412 -24.94 17.66 -1.67
N HIS A 413 -23.86 16.97 -1.31
CA HIS A 413 -22.47 17.22 -1.70
C HIS A 413 -21.74 15.91 -2.01
#